data_AF-A0A1Q6FA52-F1
#
_entry.id   AF-A0A1Q6FA52-F1
#
_cell.length_a   1.000
_cell.length_b   1.000
_cell.length_c   1.000
_cell.angle_alpha   90.00
_cell.angle_beta   90.00
_cell.angle_gamma   90.00
#
_symmetry.space_group_name_H-M   'P 1'
#
loop_
_entity.id
_entity.type
_entity.pdbx_description
1 polymer ?
#
loop_
_entity_poly.entity_id
_entity_poly.type
_entity_poly.pdbx_seq_one_letter_code
_entity_poly.pdbx_strand_id
1 'polypeptide(L)'
;MPRGRNKALIARRDEMLCHRYHYWTETQRMRFDDTLKILSEEEFFLSEERILTILRANGDTLRELAGRPAPKMRRERFPTRRHTPSPRK
;
A
#
# COMPACT_ATOMS: atom_id res chain seq x y z
N MET A 1 -19.23 9.59 -22.25
CA MET A 1 -18.24 8.94 -21.37
C MET A 1 -18.49 9.43 -19.95
N PRO A 2 -18.95 8.61 -18.99
CA PRO A 2 -19.08 9.08 -17.62
C PRO A 2 -17.67 9.39 -17.10
N ARG A 3 -17.40 10.66 -16.79
CA ARG A 3 -16.14 11.13 -16.21
C ARG A 3 -16.09 10.68 -14.75
N GLY A 4 -15.70 9.43 -14.52
CA GLY A 4 -15.60 8.82 -13.21
C GLY A 4 -14.30 8.06 -13.03
N ARG A 5 -13.91 7.83 -11.77
CA ARG A 5 -12.78 6.94 -11.48
C ARG A 5 -13.11 5.52 -11.92
N ASN A 6 -12.16 4.87 -12.58
CA ASN A 6 -12.31 3.48 -13.00
C ASN A 6 -12.36 2.56 -11.77
N LYS A 7 -13.53 2.00 -11.47
CA LYS A 7 -13.78 1.18 -10.29
C LYS A 7 -12.90 -0.08 -10.26
N ALA A 8 -12.63 -0.69 -11.41
CA ALA A 8 -11.79 -1.88 -11.50
C ALA A 8 -10.33 -1.58 -11.13
N LEU A 9 -9.80 -0.42 -11.54
CA LEU A 9 -8.44 -0.01 -11.18
C LEU A 9 -8.33 0.33 -9.69
N ILE A 10 -9.37 0.93 -9.10
CA ILE A 10 -9.40 1.18 -7.65
C ILE A 10 -9.41 -0.15 -6.89
N ALA A 11 -10.27 -1.09 -7.27
CA ALA A 11 -10.35 -2.39 -6.60
C ALA A 11 -9.00 -3.12 -6.65
N ARG A 12 -8.34 -3.16 -7.81
CA ARG A 12 -6.99 -3.75 -7.94
C ARG A 12 -5.94 -3.07 -7.07
N ARG A 13 -5.99 -1.74 -6.94
CA ARG A 13 -5.09 -1.00 -6.06
C ARG A 13 -5.34 -1.36 -4.60
N ASP A 14 -6.60 -1.38 -4.18
CA ASP A 14 -6.99 -1.62 -2.79
C ASP A 14 -6.64 -3.05 -2.36
N GLU A 15 -6.82 -4.03 -3.25
CA GLU A 15 -6.36 -5.41 -3.08
C GLU A 15 -4.82 -5.48 -2.92
N MET A 16 -4.08 -4.87 -3.85
CA MET A 16 -2.60 -4.84 -3.79
C MET A 16 -2.09 -4.17 -2.51
N LEU A 17 -2.77 -3.11 -2.05
CA LEU A 17 -2.44 -2.42 -0.82
C LEU A 17 -2.58 -3.33 0.41
N CYS A 18 -3.61 -4.17 0.46
CA CYS A 18 -3.78 -5.15 1.53
C CYS A 18 -2.65 -6.19 1.54
N HIS A 19 -2.25 -6.70 0.37
CA HIS A 19 -1.12 -7.61 0.25
C HIS A 19 0.21 -7.00 0.70
N ARG A 20 0.47 -5.75 0.31
CA ARG A 20 1.70 -5.04 0.71
C ARG A 20 1.73 -4.72 2.19
N TYR A 21 0.61 -4.27 2.76
CA TYR A 21 0.47 -4.07 4.19
C TYR A 21 0.76 -5.37 4.96
N HIS A 22 0.12 -6.47 4.56
CA HIS A 22 0.33 -7.78 5.17
C HIS A 22 1.80 -8.24 5.07
N TYR A 23 2.48 -8.01 3.95
CA TYR A 23 3.90 -8.31 3.82
C TYR A 23 4.77 -7.55 4.84
N TRP A 24 4.55 -6.25 4.99
CA TRP A 24 5.33 -5.43 5.91
C TRP A 24 5.06 -5.79 7.38
N THR A 25 3.82 -6.06 7.75
CA THR A 25 3.46 -6.41 9.14
C THR A 25 3.78 -7.85 9.51
N GLU A 26 3.54 -8.83 8.63
CA GLU A 26 3.72 -10.24 8.98
C GLU A 26 5.12 -10.77 8.62
N THR A 27 5.65 -10.39 7.45
CA THR A 27 6.96 -10.90 7.00
C THR A 27 8.12 -10.08 7.55
N GLN A 28 8.00 -8.75 7.48
CA GLN A 28 9.05 -7.84 7.94
C GLN A 28 8.86 -7.41 9.40
N ARG A 29 7.70 -7.74 10.02
CA ARG A 29 7.37 -7.39 11.42
C ARG A 29 7.54 -5.90 11.71
N MET A 30 7.26 -5.07 10.71
CA MET A 30 7.34 -3.63 10.86
C MET A 30 6.21 -3.10 11.73
N ARG A 31 6.49 -2.01 12.43
CA ARG A 31 5.46 -1.28 13.17
C ARG A 31 4.45 -0.68 12.21
N PHE A 32 3.26 -0.44 12.74
CA PHE A 32 2.15 0.10 12.00
C PHE A 32 2.47 1.44 11.34
N ASP A 33 2.98 2.40 12.12
CA ASP A 33 3.29 3.75 11.64
C ASP A 33 4.34 3.74 10.52
N ASP A 34 5.42 2.97 10.69
CA ASP A 34 6.46 2.83 9.66
C ASP A 34 5.91 2.17 8.40
N THR A 35 5.03 1.18 8.54
CA THR A 35 4.39 0.51 7.41
C THR A 35 3.50 1.47 6.63
N LEU A 36 2.70 2.28 7.32
CA LEU A 36 1.85 3.29 6.67
C LEU A 36 2.69 4.31 5.92
N LYS A 37 3.81 4.76 6.50
CA LYS A 37 4.71 5.70 5.85
C LYS A 37 5.31 5.15 4.56
N ILE A 38 5.78 3.90 4.56
CA ILE A 38 6.30 3.24 3.34
C ILE A 38 5.20 3.12 2.28
N LEU A 39 4.01 2.62 2.66
CA LEU A 39 2.90 2.47 1.73
C LEU A 39 2.47 3.83 1.14
N SER A 40 2.48 4.88 1.97
CA SER A 40 2.15 6.25 1.62
C SER A 40 3.18 6.87 0.68
N GLU A 41 4.45 6.91 1.08
CA GLU A 41 5.49 7.71 0.43
C GLU A 41 6.25 6.97 -0.67
N GLU A 42 6.36 5.64 -0.59
CA GLU A 42 7.23 4.85 -1.48
C GLU A 42 6.45 3.99 -2.49
N GLU A 43 5.26 3.51 -2.13
CA GLU A 43 4.54 2.51 -2.95
C GLU A 43 3.28 3.06 -3.65
N PHE A 44 2.34 3.63 -2.89
CA PHE A 44 1.01 3.97 -3.40
C PHE A 44 0.76 5.47 -3.58
N PHE A 45 1.58 6.33 -2.98
CA PHE A 45 1.45 7.79 -3.09
C PHE A 45 0.05 8.28 -2.69
N LEU A 46 -0.47 7.71 -1.61
CA LEU A 46 -1.76 8.04 -0.99
C LEU A 46 -1.52 8.52 0.43
N SER A 47 -2.33 9.46 0.92
CA SER A 47 -2.24 9.84 2.34
C SER A 47 -2.46 8.64 3.26
N GLU A 48 -1.79 8.64 4.40
CA GLU A 48 -1.93 7.59 5.41
C GLU A 48 -3.39 7.41 5.84
N GLU A 49 -4.15 8.50 6.00
CA GLU A 49 -5.60 8.46 6.27
C GLU A 49 -6.38 7.69 5.19
N ARG A 50 -6.03 7.88 3.91
CA ARG A 50 -6.67 7.17 2.81
C ARG A 50 -6.33 5.70 2.84
N ILE A 51 -5.07 5.37 3.11
CA ILE A 51 -4.59 3.99 3.26
C ILE A 51 -5.34 3.31 4.41
N LEU A 52 -5.45 3.96 5.57
CA LEU A 52 -6.20 3.48 6.72
C LEU A 52 -7.66 3.19 6.39
N THR A 53 -8.30 4.10 5.68
CA THR A 53 -9.69 3.93 5.24
C THR A 53 -9.84 2.72 4.33
N ILE A 54 -8.91 2.51 3.41
CA ILE A 54 -8.91 1.35 2.50
C ILE A 54 -8.69 0.06 3.28
N LEU A 55 -7.70 0.01 4.18
CA LEU A 55 -7.42 -1.17 5.01
C LEU A 55 -8.63 -1.55 5.87
N ARG A 56 -9.29 -0.57 6.50
CA ARG A 56 -10.51 -0.80 7.29
C ARG A 56 -11.66 -1.34 6.44
N ALA A 57 -11.84 -0.80 5.23
CA ALA A 57 -12.86 -1.25 4.30
C ALA A 57 -12.59 -2.66 3.74
N ASN A 58 -11.34 -3.12 3.76
CA ASN A 58 -10.90 -4.44 3.25
C ASN A 58 -10.45 -5.38 4.38
N GLY A 59 -11.05 -5.25 5.58
CA GLY A 59 -10.69 -6.05 6.75
C GLY A 59 -10.82 -7.56 6.54
N ASP A 60 -11.82 -8.01 5.77
CA ASP A 60 -12.01 -9.43 5.45
C ASP A 60 -10.85 -10.00 4.64
N THR A 61 -10.37 -9.25 3.63
CA THR A 61 -9.20 -9.61 2.82
C THR A 61 -7.95 -9.72 3.69
N LEU A 62 -7.73 -8.76 4.59
CA LEU A 62 -6.60 -8.80 5.52
C LEU A 62 -6.66 -10.00 6.46
N ARG A 63 -7.84 -10.36 6.95
CA ARG A 63 -8.06 -11.54 7.80
C ARG A 63 -7.79 -12.83 7.04
N GLU A 64 -8.19 -12.93 5.78
CA GLU A 64 -7.88 -14.09 4.94
C GLU A 64 -6.36 -14.23 4.73
N LEU A 65 -5.67 -13.12 4.47
CA LEU A 65 -4.22 -13.11 4.25
C LEU A 65 -3.45 -13.53 5.51
N ALA A 66 -3.83 -13.01 6.68
CA ALA A 66 -3.20 -13.35 7.96
C ALA A 66 -3.41 -14.82 8.36
N GLY A 67 -4.45 -15.48 7.86
CA GLY A 67 -4.70 -16.90 8.07
C GLY A 67 -3.76 -17.84 7.31
N ARG A 68 -2.92 -17.32 6.40
CA ARG A 68 -1.96 -18.12 5.62
C ARG A 68 -0.52 -17.80 6.03
N PRO A 69 0.38 -18.79 6.15
CA PRO A 69 1.79 -18.52 6.42
C PRO A 69 2.38 -17.69 5.27
N ALA A 70 2.95 -16.52 5.61
CA ALA A 70 3.41 -15.57 4.61
C ALA A 70 4.56 -16.16 3.76
N PRO A 71 4.45 -16.17 2.42
CA PRO A 71 5.57 -16.53 1.56
C PRO A 71 6.69 -15.49 1.66
N LYS A 72 7.94 -15.95 1.72
CA LYS A 72 9.14 -15.10 1.82
C LYS A 72 9.34 -14.29 0.53
N MET A 73 8.70 -13.13 0.43
CA MET A 73 8.85 -12.25 -0.74
C MET A 73 10.13 -11.40 -0.61
N ARG A 74 10.93 -11.34 -1.69
CA ARG A 74 12.16 -10.52 -1.75
C ARG A 74 11.79 -9.03 -1.75
N ARG A 75 12.55 -8.21 -1.02
CA ARG A 75 12.46 -6.74 -1.06
C ARG A 75 12.98 -6.24 -2.41
N GLU A 76 12.16 -6.28 -3.45
CA GLU A 76 12.37 -5.40 -4.60
C GLU A 76 11.91 -4.01 -4.14
N ARG A 77 12.86 -3.12 -3.81
CA ARG A 77 12.53 -1.70 -3.62
C ARG A 77 12.00 -1.19 -4.94
N PHE A 78 10.74 -0.77 -4.98
CA PHE A 78 10.24 0.01 -6.11
C PHE A 78 11.16 1.23 -6.27
N PRO A 79 11.57 1.61 -7.50
CA PRO A 79 12.50 2.70 -7.69
C PRO A 79 11.85 3.98 -7.17
N THR A 80 12.34 4.44 -6.02
CA THR A 80 11.95 5.71 -5.41
C THR A 80 12.23 6.79 -6.44
N ARG A 81 11.17 7.36 -7.02
CA ARG A 81 11.31 8.50 -7.92
C ARG A 81 11.78 9.66 -7.05
N ARG A 82 13.09 9.90 -7.01
CA ARG A 82 13.68 11.03 -6.27
C ARG A 82 12.96 12.28 -6.72
N HIS A 83 12.14 12.84 -5.85
CA HIS A 83 11.48 14.11 -6.09
C HIS A 83 12.59 15.18 -6.06
N THR A 84 13.17 15.51 -7.21
CA THR A 84 14.11 16.62 -7.32
C THR A 84 13.30 17.90 -7.18
N PRO A 85 13.49 18.73 -6.15
CA PRO A 85 12.86 20.04 -6.12
C PRO A 85 13.39 20.87 -7.29
N SER A 86 12.47 21.41 -8.09
CA SER A 86 12.76 22.25 -9.25
C SER A 86 13.49 23.53 -8.77
N PRO A 87 14.55 23.99 -9.45
CA PRO A 87 15.25 25.20 -9.06
C PRO A 87 14.32 26.40 -9.24
N ARG A 88 14.07 27.15 -8.16
CA ARG A 88 13.36 28.44 -8.23
C ARG A 88 14.28 29.42 -8.98
N LYS A 89 13.76 30.00 -10.07
CA LYS A 89 14.32 31.19 -10.72
C LYS A 89 14.08 32.42 -9.86
#